data_AF-A0AAF0TIP7-F1
#
_entry.id   AF-A0AAF0TIP7-F1
#
_cell.length_a   1.000
_cell.length_b   1.000
_cell.length_c   1.000
_cell.angle_alpha   90.00
_cell.angle_beta   90.00
_cell.angle_gamma   90.00
#
_symmetry.space_group_name_H-M   'P 1'
#
loop_
_entity.id
_entity.type
_entity.pdbx_description
1 polymer ?
#
loop_
_entity_poly.entity_id
_entity_poly.type
_entity_poly.pdbx_seq_one_letter_code
_entity_poly.pdbx_strand_id
1 'polypeptide(L)' 'MSQSELVGVLLAANFFDDKELKEEIIQDFADRIKGKPIEEIREVFGIVNDYTPEEEEEVRRENAWAFE' A
#
# COMPACT_ATOMS: atom_id res chain seq x y z
N MET A 1 -11.50 -3.85 -10.40
CA MET A 1 -10.99 -2.50 -10.72
C MET A 1 -9.49 -2.57 -10.82
N SER A 2 -8.92 -1.99 -11.87
CA SER A 2 -7.50 -1.69 -11.97
C SER A 2 -7.08 -0.72 -10.87
N GLN A 3 -5.78 -0.67 -10.57
CA GLN A 3 -5.24 0.27 -9.58
C GLN A 3 -5.54 1.73 -9.94
N SER A 4 -5.46 2.09 -11.23
CA SER A 4 -5.78 3.44 -11.71
C SER A 4 -7.25 3.82 -11.50
N GLU A 5 -8.17 2.87 -11.69
CA GLU A 5 -9.60 3.10 -11.43
C GLU A 5 -9.86 3.27 -9.94
N LEU A 6 -9.23 2.46 -9.08
CA LEU A 6 -9.34 2.57 -7.63
C LEU A 6 -8.85 3.92 -7.10
N VAL A 7 -7.72 4.41 -7.61
CA VAL A 7 -7.23 5.75 -7.29
C VAL A 7 -8.21 6.82 -7.79
N GLY A 8 -8.76 6.67 -8.99
CA GLY A 8 -9.77 7.59 -9.51
C GLY A 8 -11.01 7.67 -8.64
N VAL A 9 -11.53 6.53 -8.17
CA VAL A 9 -12.68 6.46 -7.27
C VAL A 9 -12.35 7.04 -5.90
N LEU A 10 -11.15 6.77 -5.35
CA LEU A 10 -10.71 7.37 -4.09
C LEU A 10 -10.65 8.89 -4.17
N LEU A 11 -10.10 9.44 -5.25
CA LEU A 11 -10.03 10.88 -5.48
C LEU A 11 -11.42 11.51 -5.63
N ALA A 12 -12.33 10.85 -6.34
CA ALA A 12 -13.72 11.28 -6.46
C ALA A 12 -14.44 11.25 -5.11
N ALA A 13 -14.34 10.16 -4.36
CA ALA A 13 -14.89 10.02 -3.02
C ALA A 13 -14.36 11.11 -2.09
N ASN A 14 -13.06 11.39 -2.16
CA ASN A 14 -12.43 12.48 -1.41
C ASN A 14 -13.01 13.85 -1.78
N PHE A 15 -13.15 14.14 -3.07
CA PHE A 15 -13.70 15.39 -3.58
C PHE A 15 -15.15 15.63 -3.16
N PHE A 16 -15.99 14.59 -3.17
CA PHE A 16 -17.39 14.67 -2.75
C PHE A 16 -17.60 14.59 -1.23
N ASP A 17 -16.52 14.39 -0.47
CA ASP A 17 -16.54 14.10 0.97
C ASP A 17 -17.43 12.91 1.37
N ASP A 18 -17.53 11.91 0.49
CA ASP A 18 -18.28 10.69 0.76
C ASP A 18 -17.44 9.76 1.64
N LYS A 19 -17.80 9.66 2.93
CA LYS A 19 -17.04 8.88 3.91
C LYS A 19 -17.19 7.37 3.72
N GLU A 20 -18.40 6.89 3.41
CA GLU A 20 -18.65 5.46 3.23
C GLU A 20 -17.86 4.95 2.02
N LEU A 21 -17.91 5.68 0.90
CA LEU A 21 -17.15 5.32 -0.28
C LEU A 21 -15.63 5.41 -0.04
N LYS A 22 -15.15 6.39 0.71
CA LYS A 22 -13.73 6.47 1.10
C LYS A 22 -13.31 5.24 1.91
N GLU A 23 -14.09 4.86 2.91
CA GLU A 23 -13.77 3.72 3.80
C GLU A 23 -13.72 2.39 3.02
N GLU A 24 -14.70 2.13 2.16
CA GLU A 24 -14.73 0.92 1.32
C GLU A 24 -13.50 0.82 0.39
N ILE A 25 -13.08 1.94 -0.20
CA ILE A 25 -11.92 1.97 -1.09
C ILE A 25 -10.61 1.80 -0.31
N ILE A 26 -10.49 2.43 0.86
CA ILE A 26 -9.32 2.25 1.74
C ILE A 26 -9.22 0.78 2.19
N GLN A 27 -10.35 0.13 2.48
CA GLN A 27 -10.36 -1.29 2.83
C GLN A 27 -9.88 -2.17 1.69
N ASP A 28 -10.29 -1.92 0.43
CA ASP A 28 -9.78 -2.66 -0.74
C ASP A 28 -8.25 -2.48 -0.90
N PHE A 29 -7.73 -1.27 -0.67
CA PHE A 29 -6.27 -1.03 -0.62
C PHE A 29 -5.59 -1.82 0.50
N ALA A 30 -6.17 -1.83 1.70
CA ALA A 30 -5.63 -2.57 2.85
C ALA A 30 -5.61 -4.07 2.58
N ASP A 31 -6.68 -4.64 2.00
CA ASP A 31 -6.77 -6.05 1.67
C ASP A 31 -5.78 -6.47 0.58
N ARG A 32 -5.42 -5.56 -0.32
CA ARG A 32 -4.36 -5.79 -1.32
C ARG A 32 -2.96 -5.81 -0.71
N ILE A 33 -2.74 -5.13 0.41
CA ILE A 33 -1.44 -5.07 1.09
C ILE A 33 -1.29 -6.21 2.10
N LYS A 34 -2.38 -6.55 2.79
CA LYS A 34 -2.38 -7.45 3.94
C LYS A 34 -1.81 -8.83 3.59
N GLY A 35 -0.76 -9.23 4.30
CA GLY A 35 -0.16 -10.56 4.21
C GLY A 35 0.71 -10.79 2.97
N LYS A 36 0.94 -9.77 2.13
CA LYS A 36 1.88 -9.86 1.01
C LYS A 36 3.30 -9.50 1.44
N PRO A 37 4.34 -10.11 0.83
CA PRO A 37 5.72 -9.68 1.04
C PRO A 37 5.94 -8.27 0.48
N ILE A 38 6.92 -7.55 1.03
CA ILE A 38 7.12 -6.14 0.72
C ILE A 38 7.53 -5.91 -0.75
N GLU A 39 8.20 -6.88 -1.34
CA GLU A 39 8.63 -6.93 -2.74
C GLU A 39 7.43 -7.07 -3.68
N GLU A 40 6.45 -7.92 -3.33
CA GLU A 40 5.20 -8.04 -4.10
C GLU A 40 4.35 -6.78 -3.97
N ILE A 41 4.29 -6.17 -2.78
CA ILE A 41 3.61 -4.88 -2.58
C ILE A 41 4.26 -3.82 -3.47
N ARG A 42 5.60 -3.71 -3.46
CA ARG A 42 6.32 -2.77 -4.31
C ARG A 42 6.02 -2.99 -5.79
N GLU A 43 6.01 -4.23 -6.26
CA GLU A 43 5.68 -4.55 -7.65
C GLU A 43 4.25 -4.17 -8.02
N VAL A 44 3.26 -4.59 -7.20
CA VAL A 44 1.83 -4.34 -7.44
C VAL A 44 1.54 -2.84 -7.47
N PHE A 45 2.18 -2.05 -6.61
CA PHE A 45 1.95 -0.61 -6.54
C PHE A 45 2.90 0.22 -7.40
N GLY A 46 3.88 -0.40 -8.06
CA GLY A 46 4.88 0.29 -8.88
C GLY A 46 5.84 1.16 -8.07
N ILE A 47 6.13 0.77 -6.82
CA ILE A 47 6.99 1.51 -5.89
C ILE A 47 8.43 1.06 -6.10
N VAL A 48 9.31 2.00 -6.43
CA VAL A 48 10.76 1.76 -6.50
C VAL A 48 11.32 1.78 -5.08
N ASN A 49 12.12 0.76 -4.72
CA ASN A 49 12.88 0.79 -3.47
C ASN A 49 13.96 1.87 -3.56
N ASP A 50 13.86 2.89 -2.71
CA ASP A 50 14.78 4.02 -2.63
C ASP A 50 15.75 3.93 -1.46
N TYR A 51 15.69 2.86 -0.65
CA TYR A 51 16.66 2.59 0.40
C TYR A 51 18.01 2.15 -0.17
N THR A 52 19.08 2.60 0.48
CA THR A 52 20.38 1.93 0.36
C THR A 52 20.32 0.52 0.98
N PRO A 53 21.20 -0.41 0.58
CA PRO A 53 21.24 -1.75 1.17
C PRO A 53 21.38 -1.73 2.69
N GLU A 54 22.19 -0.82 3.23
CA GLU A 54 22.42 -0.65 4.66
C GLU A 54 21.16 -0.14 5.39
N GLU A 55 20.43 0.82 4.81
CA GLU A 55 19.17 1.30 5.38
C GLU A 55 18.08 0.24 5.33
N GLU A 56 17.97 -0.53 4.24
CA GLU A 56 17.00 -1.62 4.14
C GLU A 56 17.29 -2.73 5.15
N GLU A 57 18.57 -3.06 5.38
CA GLU A 57 18.97 -4.03 6.41
C GLU A 57 18.63 -3.54 7.82
N GLU A 58 18.90 -2.26 8.13
CA GLU A 58 18.54 -1.66 9.42
C GLU A 58 17.02 -1.68 9.64
N VAL A 59 16.22 -1.27 8.64
CA VAL A 59 14.75 -1.31 8.73
C VAL A 59 14.24 -2.75 8.87
N ARG A 60 14.81 -3.72 8.15
CA ARG A 60 14.44 -5.14 8.33
C ARG A 60 14.80 -5.66 9.71
N ARG A 61 15.93 -5.23 10.29
CA ARG A 61 16.35 -5.57 11.65
C ARG A 61 15.42 -4.98 12.69
N GLU A 62 15.07 -3.70 12.58
CA GLU A 62 14.12 -3.04 13.48
C GLU A 62 12.72 -3.65 13.40
N ASN A 63 12.32 -4.08 12.21
CA ASN A 63 11.01 -4.67 11.95
C ASN A 63 11.04 -6.21 11.86
N ALA A 64 12.02 -6.87 12.48
CA ALA A 64 12.18 -8.32 12.42
C ALA A 64 10.90 -9.09 12.83
N TRP A 65 10.14 -8.54 13.79
CA TRP A 65 8.86 -9.07 14.25
C TRP A 65 7.79 -9.23 13.15
N ALA A 66 7.91 -8.51 12.04
CA ALA A 66 6.99 -8.57 10.91
C ALA A 66 7.40 -9.64 9.87
N PHE A 67 8.57 -10.25 10.03
CA PHE A 67 9.15 -11.25 9.12
C PHE A 67 9.34 -12.64 9.78
N GLU A 68 8.87 -12.82 11.02
CA GLU A 68 8.85 -14.11 11.76
C GLU A 68 7.65 -15.00 11.41
#